data_AF-A0A9J6FWU0-F1
#
_entry.id   AF-A0A9J6FWU0-F1
#
_cell.length_a   1.000
_cell.length_b   1.000
_cell.length_c   1.000
_cell.angle_alpha   90.00
_cell.angle_beta   90.00
_cell.angle_gamma   90.00
#
_symmetry.space_group_name_H-M   'P 1'
#
loop_
_entity.id
_entity.type
_entity.pdbx_description
1 polymer ?
#
loop_
_entity_poly.entity_id
_entity_poly.type
_entity_poly.pdbx_seq_one_letter_code
_entity_poly.pdbx_strand_id
1 'polypeptide(L)'
;MKFCKDNPNMPNHDEPGTEADIKEFVKKFNVQFDMFSKVDVNGDGAHPLWKYLKLKQSGFLVDAIKWNFTKFLVDKNGQPVHRYAPTTDPSAVGRDAWKRSTSAAVPVARDLMTGLLQTAPSGQWAPTPPLPS
;
A
#
# COMPACT_ATOMS: atom_id res chain seq x y z
N MET A 1 5.17 -9.81 -5.57
CA MET A 1 5.91 -8.75 -6.31
C MET A 1 6.07 -9.21 -7.75
N LYS A 2 5.89 -8.36 -8.76
CA LYS A 2 6.03 -8.75 -10.18
C LYS A 2 7.23 -8.03 -10.77
N PHE A 3 8.15 -8.82 -11.31
CA PHE A 3 9.39 -8.39 -11.96
C PHE A 3 9.05 -7.82 -13.34
N CYS A 4 9.74 -6.75 -13.73
CA CYS A 4 9.40 -6.01 -14.93
C CYS A 4 10.13 -6.61 -16.13
N LYS A 5 9.40 -7.00 -17.18
CA LYS A 5 10.07 -7.54 -18.38
C LYS A 5 10.88 -6.42 -19.01
N ASP A 6 12.00 -6.76 -19.66
CA ASP A 6 12.87 -5.82 -20.36
C ASP A 6 12.02 -4.91 -21.23
N ASN A 7 11.75 -3.73 -20.68
CA ASN A 7 10.86 -2.76 -21.26
C ASN A 7 11.76 -1.70 -21.89
N PRO A 8 11.74 -1.53 -23.22
CA PRO A 8 12.59 -0.56 -23.88
C PRO A 8 12.32 0.90 -23.43
N ASN A 9 11.24 1.12 -22.67
CA ASN A 9 10.88 2.42 -22.10
C ASN A 9 11.23 2.58 -20.60
N MET A 10 11.94 1.63 -19.98
CA MET A 10 12.48 1.81 -18.62
C MET A 10 13.98 2.12 -18.70
N PRO A 11 14.43 3.28 -18.19
CA PRO A 11 15.85 3.57 -18.10
C PRO A 11 16.45 2.62 -17.07
N ASN A 12 17.42 1.82 -17.51
CA ASN A 12 18.17 0.81 -16.76
C ASN A 12 17.51 -0.58 -16.71
N HIS A 13 18.14 -1.51 -17.44
CA HIS A 13 17.85 -2.94 -17.47
C HIS A 13 18.27 -3.62 -16.16
N ASP A 14 17.69 -3.20 -15.03
CA ASP A 14 18.07 -3.66 -13.68
C ASP A 14 17.66 -5.12 -13.39
N GLU A 15 17.06 -5.81 -14.36
CA GLU A 15 16.67 -7.23 -14.27
C GLU A 15 17.08 -8.01 -15.54
N PRO A 16 18.39 -8.11 -15.85
CA PRO A 16 18.88 -8.77 -17.07
C PRO A 16 18.86 -10.31 -16.98
N GLY A 17 18.66 -10.86 -15.77
CA GLY A 17 18.64 -12.30 -15.50
C GLY A 17 17.34 -13.00 -15.92
N THR A 18 17.40 -14.32 -16.06
CA THR A 18 16.22 -15.13 -16.36
C THR A 18 15.29 -15.26 -15.15
N GLU A 19 14.04 -15.70 -15.36
CA GLU A 19 13.12 -15.94 -14.23
C GLU A 19 13.66 -16.96 -13.22
N ALA A 20 14.47 -17.91 -13.69
CA ALA A 20 15.14 -18.90 -12.84
C ALA A 20 16.20 -18.22 -11.96
N ASP A 21 17.06 -17.38 -12.55
CA ASP A 21 18.10 -16.64 -11.83
C ASP A 21 17.51 -15.71 -10.77
N ILE A 22 16.41 -15.02 -11.12
CA ILE A 22 15.70 -14.13 -10.20
C ILE A 22 15.12 -14.94 -9.03
N LYS A 23 14.49 -16.09 -9.29
CA LYS A 23 13.97 -16.96 -8.22
C LYS A 23 15.09 -17.45 -7.30
N GLU A 24 16.21 -17.86 -7.86
CA GLU A 24 17.35 -18.33 -7.08
C GLU A 24 17.99 -17.23 -6.24
N PHE A 25 18.12 -16.02 -6.80
CA PHE A 25 18.58 -14.86 -6.07
C PHE A 25 17.65 -14.52 -4.89
N VAL A 26 16.34 -14.51 -5.12
CA VAL A 26 15.36 -14.13 -4.10
C VAL A 26 15.25 -15.16 -2.96
N LYS A 27 15.50 -16.46 -3.23
CA LYS A 27 15.55 -17.50 -2.17
C LYS A 27 16.50 -17.14 -1.03
N LYS A 28 17.60 -16.42 -1.31
CA LYS A 28 18.58 -15.99 -0.31
C LYS A 28 18.01 -15.01 0.73
N PHE A 29 16.90 -14.36 0.40
CA PHE A 29 16.25 -13.34 1.24
C PHE A 29 15.01 -13.86 1.99
N ASN A 30 14.74 -15.17 1.92
CA ASN A 30 13.63 -15.84 2.63
C ASN A 30 12.26 -15.16 2.44
N VAL A 31 11.98 -14.72 1.21
CA VAL A 31 10.74 -14.03 0.85
C VAL A 31 9.52 -14.95 1.02
N GLN A 32 8.48 -14.43 1.68
CA GLN A 32 7.25 -15.17 2.01
C GLN A 32 6.07 -14.85 1.07
N PHE A 33 6.26 -13.99 0.06
CA PHE A 33 5.21 -13.56 -0.86
C PHE A 33 5.41 -14.14 -2.26
N ASP A 34 4.29 -14.29 -2.97
CA ASP A 34 4.31 -14.80 -4.34
C ASP A 34 5.09 -13.88 -5.29
N MET A 35 5.89 -14.54 -6.13
CA MET A 35 6.58 -13.93 -7.26
C MET A 35 5.94 -14.40 -8.55
N PHE A 36 5.62 -13.44 -9.41
CA PHE A 36 5.03 -13.71 -10.72
C PHE A 36 6.05 -13.52 -11.84
N SER A 37 5.80 -14.18 -12.97
CA SER A 37 6.59 -14.05 -14.21
C SER A 37 6.70 -12.61 -14.71
N LYS A 38 7.77 -12.35 -15.48
CA LYS A 38 8.14 -11.04 -16.04
C LYS A 38 7.04 -10.56 -17.00
N VAL A 39 6.56 -9.32 -16.85
CA VAL A 39 5.60 -8.70 -17.79
C VAL A 39 5.92 -7.25 -18.11
N ASP A 40 5.37 -6.77 -19.21
CA ASP A 40 5.40 -5.35 -19.55
C ASP A 40 4.37 -4.58 -18.72
N VAL A 41 4.81 -3.46 -18.14
CA VAL A 41 3.97 -2.58 -17.31
C VAL A 41 3.66 -1.24 -17.98
N ASN A 42 4.39 -0.88 -19.04
CA ASN A 42 4.16 0.32 -19.85
C ASN A 42 4.04 -0.04 -21.34
N GLY A 43 3.59 0.93 -22.16
CA GLY A 43 3.35 0.74 -23.59
C GLY A 43 2.07 -0.04 -23.92
N ASP A 44 1.85 -0.25 -25.22
CA ASP A 44 0.64 -0.89 -25.74
C ASP A 44 0.55 -2.37 -25.36
N GLY A 45 1.70 -3.04 -25.25
CA GLY A 45 1.82 -4.42 -24.77
C GLY A 45 1.66 -4.61 -23.26
N ALA A 46 1.43 -3.54 -22.50
CA ALA A 46 1.33 -3.65 -21.04
C ALA A 46 0.21 -4.61 -20.62
N HIS A 47 0.51 -5.46 -19.63
CA HIS A 47 -0.42 -6.43 -19.12
C HIS A 47 -1.71 -5.75 -18.59
N PRO A 48 -2.92 -6.31 -18.82
CA PRO A 48 -4.19 -5.65 -18.50
C PRO A 48 -4.31 -5.14 -17.06
N LEU A 49 -3.82 -5.91 -16.09
CA LEU A 49 -3.75 -5.49 -14.69
C LEU A 49 -3.00 -4.17 -14.50
N TRP A 50 -1.84 -3.99 -15.14
CA TRP A 50 -1.06 -2.76 -15.01
C TRP A 50 -1.71 -1.58 -15.71
N LYS A 51 -2.40 -1.82 -16.84
CA LYS A 51 -3.24 -0.79 -17.48
C LYS A 51 -4.35 -0.33 -16.53
N TYR A 52 -5.06 -1.27 -15.91
CA TYR A 52 -6.11 -0.98 -14.94
C TYR A 52 -5.61 -0.21 -13.71
N LEU A 53 -4.51 -0.65 -13.09
CA LEU A 53 -3.93 0.00 -11.92
C LEU A 53 -3.50 1.44 -12.21
N LYS A 54 -2.80 1.68 -13.32
CA LYS A 54 -2.38 3.02 -13.75
C LYS A 54 -3.56 3.93 -14.04
N LEU A 55 -4.61 3.40 -14.67
CA LEU A 55 -5.82 4.15 -14.99
C LEU A 55 -6.58 4.58 -13.71
N LYS A 56 -6.67 3.69 -12.71
CA LYS A 56 -7.37 3.97 -11.45
C LYS A 56 -6.56 4.84 -10.49
N GLN A 57 -5.24 4.77 -10.57
CA GLN A 57 -4.31 5.50 -9.71
C GLN A 57 -3.25 6.17 -10.60
N SER A 58 -3.69 7.23 -11.28
CA SER A 58 -2.89 8.02 -12.21
C SER A 58 -1.67 8.66 -11.54
N GLY A 59 -0.64 8.90 -12.32
CA GLY A 59 0.52 9.66 -11.87
C GLY A 59 0.23 11.16 -11.86
N PHE A 60 1.08 11.94 -11.19
CA PHE A 60 0.92 13.41 -11.13
C PHE A 60 1.09 14.12 -12.48
N LEU A 61 1.86 13.54 -13.41
CA LEU A 61 2.20 14.15 -14.70
C LEU A 61 2.06 13.19 -15.88
N VAL A 62 2.29 11.90 -15.65
CA VAL A 62 2.20 10.81 -16.64
C VAL A 62 1.92 9.52 -15.89
N ASP A 63 1.04 8.69 -16.45
CA ASP A 63 0.59 7.48 -15.78
C ASP A 63 1.61 6.35 -15.80
N ALA A 64 2.63 6.45 -16.66
CA ALA A 64 3.70 5.47 -16.78
C ALA A 64 4.36 5.13 -15.44
N ILE A 65 4.72 3.87 -15.26
CA ILE A 65 5.59 3.41 -14.17
C ILE A 65 7.01 3.84 -14.53
N LYS A 66 7.54 4.87 -13.85
CA LYS A 66 8.83 5.47 -14.21
C LYS A 66 10.03 4.66 -13.74
N TRP A 67 9.86 3.84 -12.70
CA TRP A 67 10.95 3.10 -12.08
C TRP A 67 10.45 1.85 -11.35
N ASN A 68 11.36 0.92 -11.08
CA ASN A 68 11.15 -0.26 -10.25
C ASN A 68 10.66 0.12 -8.85
N PHE A 69 9.98 -0.80 -8.16
CA PHE A 69 9.41 -0.60 -6.81
C PHE A 69 8.27 0.41 -6.67
N THR A 70 7.60 0.79 -7.77
CA THR A 70 6.27 1.44 -7.67
C THR A 70 5.26 0.45 -7.06
N LYS A 71 4.46 0.90 -6.09
CA LYS A 71 3.58 0.03 -5.30
C LYS A 71 2.14 0.51 -5.44
N PHE A 72 1.20 -0.42 -5.50
CA PHE A 72 -0.23 -0.12 -5.46
C PHE A 72 -0.85 -0.81 -4.25
N LEU A 73 -1.65 -0.07 -3.49
CA LEU A 73 -2.50 -0.64 -2.44
C LEU A 73 -3.87 -0.92 -3.05
N VAL A 74 -4.34 -2.15 -2.90
CA VAL A 74 -5.64 -2.63 -3.37
C VAL A 74 -6.44 -3.06 -2.16
N ASP A 75 -7.70 -2.66 -2.08
CA ASP A 75 -8.57 -3.02 -0.97
C ASP A 75 -9.17 -4.44 -1.11
N LYS A 76 -9.94 -4.86 -0.10
CA LYS A 76 -10.60 -6.18 -0.07
C LYS A 76 -11.63 -6.40 -1.19
N ASN A 77 -12.10 -5.33 -1.83
CA ASN A 77 -13.05 -5.38 -2.95
C ASN A 77 -12.31 -5.37 -4.30
N GLY A 78 -10.99 -5.45 -4.29
CA GLY A 78 -10.16 -5.41 -5.49
C GLY A 78 -9.98 -4.01 -6.08
N GLN A 79 -10.38 -2.94 -5.36
CA GLN A 79 -10.23 -1.57 -5.86
C GLN A 79 -8.85 -1.00 -5.51
N PRO A 80 -8.12 -0.42 -6.48
CA PRO A 80 -6.88 0.28 -6.19
C PRO A 80 -7.18 1.57 -5.44
N VAL A 81 -6.65 1.70 -4.21
CA VAL A 81 -6.92 2.83 -3.31
C VAL A 81 -5.75 3.80 -3.18
N HIS A 82 -4.54 3.38 -3.56
CA HIS A 82 -3.38 4.25 -3.55
C HIS A 82 -2.23 3.76 -4.44
N ARG A 83 -1.40 4.68 -4.92
CA ARG A 83 -0.14 4.42 -5.62
C ARG A 83 1.02 5.11 -4.89
N TYR A 84 2.06 4.36 -4.52
CA TYR A 84 3.25 4.86 -3.85
C TYR A 84 4.45 4.92 -4.81
N ALA A 85 5.27 5.95 -4.63
CA ALA A 85 6.51 6.10 -5.36
C ALA A 85 7.53 5.00 -4.97
N PRO A 86 8.51 4.72 -5.84
CA PRO A 86 9.65 3.85 -5.53
C PRO A 86 10.34 4.19 -4.20
N THR A 87 10.50 5.48 -3.94
CA THR A 87 11.18 6.05 -2.77
C THR A 87 10.34 6.02 -1.49
N THR A 88 9.06 5.62 -1.56
CA THR A 88 8.21 5.54 -0.36
C THR A 88 8.67 4.39 0.52
N ASP A 89 8.96 4.72 1.78
CA ASP A 89 9.38 3.78 2.82
C ASP A 89 8.30 2.69 3.06
N PRO A 90 8.68 1.39 3.12
CA PRO A 90 7.73 0.30 3.33
C PRO A 90 6.91 0.41 4.62
N SER A 91 7.48 0.96 5.70
CA SER A 91 6.75 1.14 6.97
C SER A 91 5.63 2.16 6.83
N ALA A 92 5.81 3.19 5.99
CA ALA A 92 4.76 4.16 5.70
C ALA A 92 3.60 3.52 4.94
N VAL A 93 3.90 2.63 3.98
CA VAL A 93 2.88 1.83 3.27
C VAL A 93 2.10 0.94 4.24
N GLY A 94 2.81 0.23 5.12
CA GLY A 94 2.17 -0.63 6.13
C GLY A 94 1.27 0.15 7.10
N ARG A 95 1.72 1.31 7.57
CA ARG A 95 0.90 2.20 8.41
C ARG A 95 -0.35 2.69 7.69
N ASP A 96 -0.25 3.07 6.41
CA ASP A 96 -1.41 3.53 5.64
C ASP A 96 -2.41 2.38 5.40
N ALA A 97 -1.91 1.19 5.03
CA ALA A 97 -2.74 0.01 4.88
C ALA A 97 -3.50 -0.36 6.17
N TRP A 98 -2.82 -0.32 7.32
CA TRP A 98 -3.43 -0.56 8.64
C TRP A 98 -4.49 0.50 8.99
N LYS A 99 -4.19 1.78 8.75
CA LYS A 99 -5.16 2.86 8.99
C LYS A 99 -6.42 2.68 8.14
N ARG A 100 -6.28 2.25 6.89
CA ARG A 100 -7.42 2.03 5.98
C ARG A 100 -8.23 0.81 6.36
N SER A 101 -7.60 -0.28 6.80
CA SER A 101 -8.32 -1.48 7.25
C SER A 101 -9.11 -1.22 8.54
N THR A 102 -8.61 -0.36 9.43
CA THR A 102 -9.25 -0.02 10.71
C THR A 102 -10.28 1.10 10.59
N SER A 103 -10.05 2.12 9.74
CA SER A 103 -11.03 3.20 9.52
C SER A 103 -12.32 2.75 8.82
N ALA A 104 -12.28 1.69 8.01
CA ALA A 104 -13.49 1.11 7.42
C ALA A 104 -14.37 0.36 8.43
N ALA A 105 -13.89 0.15 9.67
CA ALA A 105 -14.55 -0.67 10.69
C ALA A 105 -15.02 0.09 11.94
N VAL A 106 -14.98 1.43 11.96
CA VAL A 106 -15.39 2.18 13.17
C VAL A 106 -16.39 3.31 12.90
N PRO A 107 -17.66 3.00 12.58
CA PRO A 107 -18.78 3.86 12.97
C PRO A 107 -19.04 3.76 14.49
N VAL A 108 -18.81 2.60 15.11
CA VAL A 108 -19.31 2.28 16.46
C VAL A 108 -18.51 2.91 17.60
N ALA A 109 -17.18 3.06 17.48
CA ALA A 109 -16.39 3.63 18.60
C ALA A 109 -16.49 5.17 18.68
N ARG A 110 -16.86 5.86 17.59
CA ARG A 110 -17.21 7.29 17.68
C ARG A 110 -18.56 7.49 18.35
N ASP A 111 -19.54 6.61 18.11
CA ASP A 111 -20.85 6.69 18.77
C ASP A 111 -20.79 6.37 20.26
N LEU A 112 -19.96 5.42 20.69
CA LEU A 112 -19.80 5.11 22.12
C LEU A 112 -19.13 6.26 22.91
N MET A 113 -18.14 6.95 22.32
CA MET A 113 -17.53 8.12 22.96
C MET A 113 -18.43 9.36 22.90
N THR A 114 -19.20 9.55 21.83
CA THR A 114 -20.10 10.71 21.70
C THR A 114 -21.36 10.53 22.56
N GLY A 115 -21.85 9.30 22.73
CA GLY A 115 -22.98 8.97 23.61
C GLY A 115 -22.65 9.12 25.10
N LEU A 116 -21.43 8.76 25.52
CA LEU A 116 -20.98 8.92 26.92
C LEU A 116 -20.77 10.40 27.33
N LEU A 117 -20.50 11.29 26.36
CA LEU A 117 -20.33 12.73 26.60
C LEU A 117 -21.66 13.51 26.66
N GLN A 118 -22.76 12.97 26.13
CA GLN A 118 -24.07 13.64 26.13
C GLN A 118 -24.96 13.29 27.33
N THR A 119 -24.69 12.19 28.04
CA THR A 119 -25.48 11.79 29.23
C THR A 119 -24.86 12.22 30.56
N ALA A 120 -23.71 12.89 30.54
CA ALA A 120 -23.11 13.44 31.76
C ALA A 120 -23.85 14.74 32.15
N PRO A 121 -24.56 14.79 33.30
CA PRO A 121 -25.16 16.03 33.77
C PRO A 121 -24.06 17.04 34.05
N SER A 122 -24.26 18.26 33.55
CA SER A 122 -23.38 19.41 33.74
C SER A 122 -23.12 19.62 35.24
N GLY A 123 -21.93 19.27 35.74
CA GLY A 123 -21.50 19.66 37.08
C GLY A 123 -20.75 18.66 37.95
N GLN A 124 -20.37 17.46 37.48
CA GLN A 124 -19.68 16.48 38.34
C GLN A 124 -18.26 16.14 37.85
N TRP A 125 -17.36 17.12 37.92
CA TRP A 125 -15.91 16.86 37.90
C TRP A 125 -15.38 17.13 39.31
N ALA A 126 -15.26 16.08 40.12
CA ALA A 126 -14.50 16.15 41.37
C ALA A 126 -13.01 15.90 41.06
N PRO A 127 -12.06 16.71 41.58
CA PRO A 127 -10.65 16.46 41.38
C PRO A 127 -10.24 15.15 42.06
N THR A 128 -9.43 14.35 41.37
CA THR A 128 -8.86 13.10 41.89
C THR A 128 -8.05 13.34 43.15
N PRO A 129 -8.18 12.51 44.20
CA PRO A 129 -7.33 12.62 45.38
C PRO A 129 -5.87 12.30 45.01
N PRO A 130 -4.88 12.95 45.65
CA PRO A 130 -3.48 12.67 45.40
C PRO A 130 -3.11 11.25 45.86
N LEU A 131 -2.24 10.60 45.09
CA LEU A 131 -1.69 9.28 45.41
C LEU A 131 -0.87 9.33 46.72
N PRO A 132 -0.90 8.27 47.54
CA PRO A 132 -0.14 8.22 48.78
C PRO A 132 1.36 8.15 48.52
N SER A 133 2.12 8.71 49.47
CA SER A 133 3.58 8.91 49.44
C SER A 133 4.40 7.63 49.45
#